data_AF-A0A958PAH6-F1
#
_entry.id   AF-A0A958PAH6-F1
#
_cell.length_a   1.000
_cell.length_b   1.000
_cell.length_c   1.000
_cell.angle_alpha   90.00
_cell.angle_beta   90.00
_cell.angle_gamma   90.00
#
_symmetry.space_group_name_H-M   'P 1'
#
loop_
_entity.id
_entity.type
_entity.pdbx_description
1 polymer ?
#
loop_
_entity_poly.entity_id
_entity_poly.type
_entity_poly.pdbx_seq_one_letter_code
_entity_poly.pdbx_strand_id
1 'polypeptide(L)'
;MSFTVFISSNGHFSALRKCLESLEVQTCYPDRICIGISESLYVQMDQFLQRSFRDSKIFAILKCVSLPTVPNGRNWALRHVESPFLLFLDEGVVLPKPNHLELRERYHRALPNIQLLGGPYINLDFQSGFERAHNDVANLWMQRYQKSYPRCSPQDFLVTG
;
A
#
# COMPACT_ATOMS: atom_id res chain seq x y z
N MET A 1 -5.03 14.39 4.73
CA MET A 1 -6.20 13.99 3.91
C MET A 1 -6.60 12.61 4.36
N SER A 2 -7.89 12.30 4.45
CA SER A 2 -8.25 10.97 4.93
C SER A 2 -8.06 9.92 3.83
N PHE A 3 -7.33 8.84 4.09
CA PHE A 3 -7.20 7.72 3.15
C PHE A 3 -7.19 6.36 3.87
N THR A 4 -7.78 5.37 3.21
CA THR A 4 -7.80 3.98 3.65
C THR A 4 -6.91 3.14 2.74
N VAL A 5 -6.12 2.25 3.31
CA VAL A 5 -5.44 1.17 2.58
C VAL A 5 -6.28 -0.10 2.70
N PHE A 6 -6.55 -0.78 1.59
CA PHE A 6 -7.20 -2.09 1.60
C PHE A 6 -6.25 -3.15 1.05
N ILE A 7 -6.03 -4.19 1.84
CA ILE A 7 -5.19 -5.34 1.50
C ILE A 7 -6.07 -6.58 1.38
N SER A 8 -6.08 -7.19 0.19
CA SER A 8 -6.68 -8.52 0.02
C SER A 8 -5.65 -9.58 0.37
N SER A 9 -5.93 -10.44 1.34
CA SER A 9 -5.02 -11.49 1.78
C SER A 9 -5.61 -12.87 1.59
N ASN A 10 -4.79 -13.82 1.13
CA ASN A 10 -5.08 -15.25 1.06
C ASN A 10 -4.40 -16.04 2.19
N GLY A 11 -3.90 -15.36 3.24
CA GLY A 11 -3.23 -15.99 4.37
C GLY A 11 -1.72 -16.16 4.21
N HIS A 12 -1.08 -15.46 3.27
CA HIS A 12 0.38 -15.45 3.15
C HIS A 12 1.02 -14.54 4.23
N PHE A 13 0.96 -14.96 5.49
CA PHE A 13 1.31 -14.13 6.66
C PHE A 13 2.72 -13.53 6.62
N SER A 14 3.71 -14.24 6.05
CA SER A 14 5.08 -13.72 5.91
C SER A 14 5.17 -12.56 4.89
N ALA A 15 4.44 -12.66 3.78
CA ALA A 15 4.35 -11.62 2.77
C ALA A 15 3.54 -10.42 3.28
N LEU A 16 2.42 -10.70 3.97
CA LEU A 16 1.61 -9.67 4.61
C LEU A 16 2.38 -8.91 5.69
N ARG A 17 3.20 -9.60 6.50
CA ARG A 17 4.07 -8.95 7.49
C ARG A 17 4.96 -7.89 6.84
N LYS A 18 5.69 -8.24 5.78
CA LYS A 18 6.58 -7.30 5.07
C LYS A 18 5.81 -6.12 4.46
N CYS A 19 4.63 -6.39 3.91
CA CYS A 19 3.73 -5.36 3.40
C CYS A 19 3.36 -4.35 4.51
N LEU A 20 2.93 -4.84 5.66
CA LEU A 20 2.54 -4.02 6.82
C LEU A 20 3.73 -3.27 7.43
N GLU A 21 4.89 -3.92 7.59
CA GLU A 21 6.15 -3.27 8.01
C GLU A 21 6.53 -2.13 7.06
N SER A 22 6.32 -2.30 5.75
CA SER A 22 6.58 -1.23 4.77
C SER A 22 5.63 -0.02 4.90
N LEU A 23 4.43 -0.23 5.46
CA LEU A 23 3.48 0.83 5.78
C LEU A 23 3.84 1.54 7.10
N GLU A 24 4.45 0.84 8.07
CA GLU A 24 4.89 1.44 9.33
C GLU A 24 5.98 2.50 9.16
N VAL A 25 6.87 2.28 8.19
CA VAL A 25 8.01 3.16 7.92
C VAL A 25 7.64 4.32 7.00
N GLN A 26 6.35 4.51 6.67
CA GLN A 26 5.92 5.63 5.82
C GLN A 26 5.95 6.96 6.59
N THR A 27 6.23 8.06 5.89
CA THR A 27 6.24 9.43 6.44
C THR A 27 4.84 9.97 6.72
N CYS A 28 3.83 9.40 6.07
CA CYS A 28 2.42 9.63 6.36
C CYS A 28 1.68 8.30 6.51
N TYR A 29 0.67 8.29 7.36
CA TYR A 29 -0.09 7.09 7.70
C TYR A 29 -1.52 7.17 7.16
N PRO A 30 -2.09 6.04 6.71
CA PRO A 30 -3.53 5.96 6.48
C PRO A 30 -4.30 6.15 7.78
N ASP A 31 -5.56 6.58 7.71
CA ASP A 31 -6.43 6.59 8.89
C ASP A 31 -6.94 5.18 9.22
N ARG A 32 -7.00 4.32 8.19
CA ARG A 32 -7.45 2.94 8.30
C ARG A 32 -6.68 2.03 7.35
N ILE A 33 -6.31 0.85 7.84
CA ILE A 33 -5.82 -0.26 7.03
C ILE A 33 -6.81 -1.40 7.18
N CYS A 34 -7.50 -1.74 6.11
CA CYS A 34 -8.47 -2.84 6.08
C CYS A 34 -7.82 -4.08 5.45
N ILE A 35 -7.83 -5.21 6.15
CA ILE A 35 -7.36 -6.50 5.61
C ILE A 35 -8.58 -7.36 5.34
N GLY A 36 -8.87 -7.60 4.06
CA GLY A 36 -9.87 -8.55 3.62
C GLY A 36 -9.32 -9.96 3.59
N ILE A 37 -9.90 -10.87 4.37
CA ILE A 37 -9.46 -12.26 4.51
C ILE A 37 -10.65 -13.20 4.39
N SER A 38 -10.44 -14.43 3.93
CA SER A 38 -11.52 -15.44 3.94
C SER A 38 -11.96 -15.77 5.36
N GLU A 39 -13.24 -16.09 5.54
CA GLU A 39 -13.80 -16.39 6.88
C GLU A 39 -13.04 -17.51 7.60
N SER A 40 -12.63 -18.53 6.86
CA SER A 40 -11.85 -19.68 7.36
C SER A 40 -10.49 -19.31 7.95
N LEU A 41 -9.92 -18.17 7.55
CA LEU A 41 -8.60 -17.71 7.97
C LEU A 41 -8.69 -16.53 8.96
N TYR A 42 -9.90 -16.06 9.28
CA TYR A 42 -10.11 -14.87 10.11
C TYR A 42 -9.45 -15.00 11.49
N VAL A 43 -9.68 -16.12 12.18
CA VAL A 43 -9.11 -16.36 13.53
C VAL A 43 -7.58 -16.38 13.50
N GLN A 44 -6.98 -17.00 12.48
CA GLN A 44 -5.53 -17.06 12.31
C GLN A 44 -4.94 -15.67 12.00
N MET A 45 -5.65 -14.90 11.17
CA MET A 45 -5.27 -13.52 10.85
C MET A 45 -5.31 -12.62 12.08
N ASP A 46 -6.37 -12.68 12.88
CA ASP A 46 -6.49 -11.88 14.10
C ASP A 46 -5.34 -12.21 15.07
N GLN A 47 -5.07 -13.50 15.32
CA GLN A 47 -3.93 -13.91 16.14
C GLN A 47 -2.59 -13.42 15.58
N PHE A 48 -2.39 -13.48 14.26
CA PHE A 48 -1.18 -12.97 13.61
C PHE A 48 -0.99 -11.46 13.85
N LEU A 49 -2.05 -10.67 13.69
CA LEU A 49 -2.01 -9.22 13.89
C LEU A 49 -1.74 -8.86 15.36
N GLN A 50 -2.44 -9.50 16.29
CA GLN A 50 -2.23 -9.30 17.74
C GLN A 50 -0.82 -9.69 18.20
N ARG A 51 -0.20 -10.71 17.59
CA ARG A 51 1.16 -11.13 17.96
C ARG A 51 2.25 -10.29 17.31
N SER A 52 2.04 -9.86 16.06
CA SER A 52 3.10 -9.26 15.24
C SER A 52 3.08 -7.74 15.27
N PHE A 53 1.90 -7.16 15.48
CA PHE A 53 1.67 -5.73 15.29
C PHE A 53 1.00 -5.05 16.49
N ARG A 54 0.71 -5.72 17.61
CA ARG A 54 -0.02 -5.10 18.74
C ARG A 54 0.54 -3.76 19.22
N ASP A 55 1.86 -3.63 19.29
CA ASP A 55 2.55 -2.42 19.74
C ASP A 55 2.95 -1.50 18.57
N SER A 56 2.54 -1.83 17.35
CA SER A 56 2.80 -1.05 16.16
C SER A 56 1.96 0.22 16.11
N LYS A 57 2.53 1.28 15.53
CA LYS A 57 1.81 2.52 15.20
C LYS A 57 0.60 2.28 14.29
N ILE A 58 0.66 1.27 13.41
CA ILE A 58 -0.45 0.97 12.50
C ILE A 58 -1.52 0.08 13.15
N PHE A 59 -1.30 -0.47 14.34
CA PHE A 59 -2.25 -1.38 14.97
C PHE A 59 -3.60 -0.74 15.26
N ALA A 60 -3.58 0.48 15.81
CA ALA A 60 -4.79 1.21 16.16
C ALA A 60 -5.68 1.53 14.96
N ILE A 61 -5.12 1.49 13.75
CA ILE A 61 -5.82 1.77 12.48
C ILE A 61 -6.09 0.51 11.66
N LEU A 62 -5.62 -0.66 12.09
CA LEU A 62 -5.83 -1.95 11.42
C LEU A 62 -7.24 -2.48 11.69
N LYS A 63 -7.94 -2.90 10.64
CA LYS A 63 -9.26 -3.54 10.69
C LYS A 63 -9.23 -4.82 9.86
N CYS A 64 -9.42 -5.96 10.51
CA CYS A 64 -9.61 -7.24 9.83
C CYS A 64 -11.08 -7.40 9.43
N VAL A 65 -11.36 -7.83 8.21
CA VAL A 65 -12.73 -8.08 7.73
C VAL A 65 -12.85 -9.44 7.09
N SER A 66 -13.83 -10.20 7.56
CA SER A 66 -14.18 -11.52 7.05
C SER A 66 -14.93 -11.37 5.73
N LEU A 67 -14.47 -12.06 4.69
CA LEU A 67 -15.04 -12.03 3.35
C LEU A 67 -15.41 -13.45 2.90
N PRO A 68 -16.52 -13.63 2.16
CA PRO A 68 -16.88 -14.92 1.59
C PRO A 68 -15.82 -15.46 0.62
N THR A 69 -15.22 -14.59 -0.20
CA THR A 69 -14.10 -14.92 -1.09
C THR A 69 -13.15 -13.73 -1.26
N VAL A 70 -11.84 -14.00 -1.35
CA VAL A 70 -10.79 -12.97 -1.51
C VAL A 70 -10.93 -12.16 -2.81
N PRO A 71 -11.27 -12.74 -3.98
CA PRO A 71 -11.49 -11.97 -5.21
C PRO A 71 -12.56 -10.88 -5.11
N ASN A 72 -13.49 -11.00 -4.15
CA ASN A 72 -14.53 -10.00 -3.91
C ASN A 72 -14.10 -8.87 -2.96
N GLY A 73 -12.89 -8.93 -2.40
CA GLY A 73 -12.42 -7.96 -1.41
C GLY A 73 -12.40 -6.52 -1.92
N ARG A 74 -11.94 -6.29 -3.16
CA ARG A 74 -11.93 -4.93 -3.73
C ARG A 74 -13.33 -4.34 -3.87
N ASN A 75 -14.31 -5.15 -4.31
CA ASN A 75 -15.71 -4.72 -4.39
C ASN A 75 -16.31 -4.46 -3.00
N TRP A 76 -15.96 -5.28 -2.01
CA TRP A 76 -16.33 -5.01 -0.63
C TRP A 76 -15.77 -3.66 -0.17
N ALA A 77 -14.49 -3.38 -0.42
CA ALA A 77 -13.86 -2.13 -0.02
C ALA A 77 -14.54 -0.92 -0.67
N LEU A 78 -14.85 -0.98 -1.96
CA LEU A 78 -15.55 0.10 -2.67
C LEU A 78 -16.94 0.42 -2.09
N ARG A 79 -17.59 -0.55 -1.44
CA ARG A 79 -18.93 -0.37 -0.84
C ARG A 79 -18.89 0.09 0.61
N HIS A 80 -17.79 -0.11 1.32
CA HIS A 80 -17.73 0.05 2.78
C HIS A 80 -16.65 1.03 3.25
N VAL A 81 -15.73 1.42 2.38
CA VAL A 81 -14.74 2.46 2.68
C VAL A 81 -15.32 3.81 2.33
N GLU A 82 -15.44 4.66 3.36
CA GLU A 82 -15.96 6.03 3.24
C GLU A 82 -14.85 7.07 3.04
N SER A 83 -13.58 6.66 3.19
CA SER A 83 -12.46 7.57 2.94
C SER A 83 -12.50 8.08 1.50
N PRO A 84 -12.23 9.37 1.27
CA PRO A 84 -12.21 9.94 -0.09
C PRO A 84 -11.12 9.31 -0.96
N PHE A 85 -10.16 8.60 -0.34
CA PHE A 85 -9.07 7.91 -0.99
C PHE A 85 -9.01 6.48 -0.51
N LEU A 86 -8.99 5.56 -1.46
CA LEU A 86 -8.83 4.13 -1.24
C LEU A 86 -7.63 3.64 -2.04
N LEU A 87 -6.59 3.18 -1.34
CA LEU A 87 -5.45 2.52 -1.94
C LEU A 87 -5.63 1.01 -1.85
N PHE A 88 -5.63 0.34 -3.00
CA PHE A 88 -5.52 -1.12 -3.06
C PHE A 88 -4.06 -1.54 -3.04
N LEU A 89 -3.72 -2.45 -2.14
CA LEU A 89 -2.39 -3.01 -2.02
C LEU A 89 -2.51 -4.54 -1.95
N ASP A 90 -1.77 -5.26 -2.79
CA ASP A 90 -1.81 -6.73 -2.77
C ASP A 90 -0.91 -7.25 -1.63
N GLU A 91 -1.30 -8.39 -1.04
CA GLU A 91 -0.43 -9.03 -0.04
C GLU A 91 0.94 -9.37 -0.66
N GLY A 92 2.01 -8.98 0.01
CA GLY A 92 3.38 -9.16 -0.48
C GLY A 92 3.94 -8.00 -1.31
N VAL A 93 3.15 -6.96 -1.60
CA VAL A 93 3.71 -5.72 -2.13
C VAL A 93 4.39 -4.96 -1.00
N VAL A 94 5.64 -4.53 -1.23
CA VAL A 94 6.41 -3.70 -0.31
C VAL A 94 6.59 -2.33 -0.94
N LEU A 95 6.30 -1.27 -0.16
CA LEU A 95 6.47 0.09 -0.65
C LEU A 95 7.96 0.50 -0.75
N PRO A 96 8.40 1.07 -1.90
CA PRO A 96 9.83 1.27 -2.20
C PRO A 96 10.49 2.44 -1.45
N LYS A 97 9.74 3.36 -0.86
CA LYS A 97 10.31 4.51 -0.14
C LYS A 97 9.42 4.90 1.03
N PRO A 98 9.97 5.47 2.12
CA PRO A 98 9.17 6.01 3.23
C PRO A 98 8.14 7.06 2.81
N ASN A 99 8.38 7.81 1.73
CA ASN A 99 7.45 8.84 1.25
C ASN A 99 6.51 8.34 0.14
N HIS A 100 6.36 7.03 -0.08
CA HIS A 100 5.56 6.51 -1.19
C HIS A 100 4.10 6.97 -1.11
N LEU A 101 3.47 6.85 0.06
CA LEU A 101 2.08 7.27 0.25
C LEU A 101 1.90 8.79 0.07
N GLU A 102 2.87 9.57 0.56
CA GLU A 102 2.86 11.03 0.42
C GLU A 102 2.96 11.45 -1.05
N LEU A 103 3.82 10.78 -1.82
CA LEU A 103 3.92 11.00 -3.26
C LEU A 103 2.59 10.71 -3.98
N ARG A 104 1.91 9.61 -3.62
CA ARG A 104 0.59 9.28 -4.19
C ARG A 104 -0.45 10.35 -3.90
N GLU A 105 -0.47 10.86 -2.68
CA GLU A 105 -1.34 11.97 -2.29
C GLU A 105 -1.02 13.24 -3.11
N ARG A 106 0.26 13.62 -3.22
CA ARG A 106 0.69 14.78 -4.01
C ARG A 106 0.26 14.65 -5.47
N TYR A 107 0.43 13.46 -6.07
CA TYR A 107 0.01 13.20 -7.45
C TYR A 107 -1.49 13.37 -7.65
N HIS A 108 -2.30 12.82 -6.75
CA HIS A 108 -3.75 13.00 -6.86
C HIS A 108 -4.15 14.48 -6.73
N ARG A 109 -3.55 15.22 -5.80
CA ARG A 109 -3.84 16.65 -5.64
C ARG A 109 -3.44 17.48 -6.86
N ALA A 110 -2.31 17.14 -7.49
CA ALA A 110 -1.85 17.82 -8.70
C ALA A 110 -2.72 17.50 -9.92
N LEU A 111 -3.47 16.40 -9.89
CA LEU A 111 -4.26 15.89 -11.01
C LEU A 111 -5.72 15.66 -10.57
N PRO A 112 -6.48 16.72 -10.23
CA PRO A 112 -7.79 16.62 -9.55
C PRO A 112 -8.87 15.89 -10.36
N ASN A 113 -8.67 15.70 -11.67
CA ASN A 113 -9.60 14.98 -12.55
C ASN A 113 -9.27 13.48 -12.68
N ILE A 114 -8.19 13.00 -12.05
CA ILE A 114 -7.82 11.58 -12.10
C ILE A 114 -8.58 10.80 -11.02
N GLN A 115 -9.39 9.85 -11.47
CA GLN A 115 -10.15 8.95 -10.59
C GLN A 115 -9.39 7.66 -10.24
N LEU A 116 -8.32 7.33 -10.98
CA LEU A 116 -7.54 6.12 -10.79
C LEU A 116 -6.05 6.39 -11.01
N LEU A 117 -5.23 6.09 -10.01
CA LEU A 117 -3.78 6.18 -10.10
C LEU A 117 -3.15 4.78 -10.01
N GLY A 118 -2.93 4.18 -11.18
CA GLY A 118 -2.13 2.96 -11.31
C GLY A 118 -0.64 3.23 -11.09
N GLY A 119 0.16 2.17 -11.01
CA GLY A 119 1.58 2.30 -10.80
C GLY A 119 2.38 1.06 -11.21
N PRO A 120 3.58 1.20 -11.78
CA PRO A 120 4.41 0.04 -12.06
C PRO A 120 4.86 -0.65 -10.77
N TYR A 121 4.91 -1.98 -10.81
CA TYR A 121 5.57 -2.83 -9.82
C TYR A 121 6.71 -3.59 -10.50
N ILE A 122 7.71 -4.00 -9.72
CA ILE A 122 8.77 -4.91 -10.18
C ILE A 122 8.61 -6.19 -9.38
N ASN A 123 8.60 -7.34 -10.07
CA ASN A 123 8.62 -8.64 -9.43
C ASN A 123 10.02 -8.88 -8.87
N LEU A 124 10.12 -9.00 -7.55
CA LEU A 124 11.38 -9.32 -6.89
C LEU A 124 11.41 -10.80 -6.56
N ASP A 125 12.35 -11.52 -7.17
CA ASP A 125 12.76 -12.79 -6.62
C ASP A 125 13.47 -12.50 -5.30
N PHE A 126 12.90 -12.99 -4.20
CA PHE A 126 13.32 -12.73 -2.83
C PHE A 126 14.79 -13.09 -2.51
N GLN A 127 15.53 -13.69 -3.46
CA GLN A 127 16.87 -14.22 -3.25
C GLN A 127 18.03 -13.29 -3.62
N SER A 128 17.83 -12.18 -4.35
CA SER A 128 18.93 -11.22 -4.56
C SER A 128 18.46 -9.79 -4.84
N GLY A 129 18.94 -8.84 -4.03
CA GLY A 129 18.97 -7.42 -4.42
C GLY A 129 17.79 -6.53 -4.05
N PHE A 130 17.10 -6.79 -2.91
CA PHE A 130 15.97 -5.97 -2.43
C PHE A 130 16.24 -4.45 -2.46
N GLU A 131 17.42 -3.99 -2.05
CA GLU A 131 17.79 -2.56 -2.09
C GLU A 131 18.02 -2.02 -3.51
N ARG A 132 18.63 -2.83 -4.39
CA ARG A 132 18.88 -2.44 -5.79
C ARG A 132 17.56 -2.35 -6.55
N ALA A 133 16.72 -3.36 -6.36
CA ALA A 133 15.36 -3.42 -6.84
C ALA A 133 14.49 -2.23 -6.41
N HIS A 134 14.54 -1.84 -5.13
CA HIS A 134 13.84 -0.66 -4.59
C HIS A 134 14.22 0.62 -5.35
N ASN A 135 15.53 0.81 -5.58
CA ASN A 135 16.06 1.95 -6.32
C ASN A 135 15.65 1.90 -7.79
N ASP A 136 15.68 0.72 -8.42
CA ASP A 136 15.24 0.53 -9.79
C ASP A 136 13.75 0.82 -9.96
N VAL A 137 12.88 0.39 -9.02
CA VAL A 137 11.44 0.73 -9.00
C VAL A 137 11.27 2.25 -8.95
N ALA A 138 11.94 2.92 -8.01
CA ALA A 138 11.82 4.37 -7.85
C ALA A 138 12.25 5.12 -9.12
N ASN A 139 13.33 4.67 -9.77
CA ASN A 139 13.81 5.25 -11.03
C ASN A 139 12.84 5.01 -12.19
N LEU A 140 12.27 3.81 -12.31
CA LEU A 140 11.30 3.46 -13.35
C LEU A 140 10.00 4.27 -13.21
N TRP A 141 9.58 4.52 -11.97
CA TRP A 141 8.50 5.43 -11.64
C TRP A 141 8.77 6.85 -12.13
N MET A 142 9.94 7.41 -11.79
CA MET A 142 10.32 8.76 -12.24
C MET A 142 10.38 8.86 -13.77
N GLN A 143 10.96 7.87 -14.45
CA GLN A 143 11.06 7.86 -15.92
C GLN A 143 9.71 7.78 -16.62
N ARG A 144 8.83 6.84 -16.21
CA ARG A 144 7.48 6.73 -16.78
C ARG A 144 6.68 8.00 -16.53
N TYR A 145 6.82 8.59 -15.35
CA TYR A 145 6.11 9.80 -15.00
C TYR A 145 6.57 11.01 -15.82
N GLN A 146 7.88 11.24 -15.96
CA GLN A 146 8.41 12.30 -16.84
C GLN A 146 7.93 12.15 -18.29
N LYS A 147 7.83 10.91 -18.77
CA LYS A 147 7.32 10.62 -20.12
C LYS A 147 5.83 10.93 -20.26
N SER A 148 5.02 10.61 -19.24
CA SER A 148 3.57 10.82 -19.26
C SER A 148 3.17 12.26 -18.87
N TYR A 149 4.00 12.98 -18.11
CA TYR A 149 3.71 14.29 -17.55
C TYR A 149 4.96 15.20 -17.59
N PRO A 150 5.39 15.63 -18.80
CA PRO A 150 6.66 16.33 -19.01
C PRO A 150 6.74 17.74 -18.38
N ARG A 151 5.63 18.25 -17.82
CA ARG A 151 5.56 19.57 -17.16
C ARG A 151 5.86 19.52 -15.66
N CYS A 152 5.96 18.33 -15.06
CA CYS A 152 6.35 18.18 -13.66
C CYS A 152 7.89 18.07 -13.57
N SER A 153 8.51 18.87 -12.70
CA SER A 153 9.96 18.92 -12.56
C SER A 153 10.46 17.69 -11.78
N PRO A 154 11.62 17.09 -12.12
CA PRO A 154 12.27 16.07 -11.29
C PRO A 154 12.50 16.54 -9.84
N GLN A 155 12.63 17.85 -9.62
CA GLN A 155 12.81 18.46 -8.30
C GLN A 155 11.55 18.42 -7.43
N ASP A 156 10.37 18.28 -8.02
CA ASP A 156 9.12 18.08 -7.27
C ASP A 156 9.07 16.71 -6.56
N PHE A 157 10.00 15.82 -6.91
CA PHE A 157 10.09 14.43 -6.44
C PHE A 157 11.36 14.13 -5.62
N LEU A 158 12.33 15.05 -5.63
CA LEU A 158 13.50 14.99 -4.77
C LEU A 158 13.12 15.59 -3.42
N VAL A 159 12.72 14.75 -2.48
CA VAL A 159 12.80 15.13 -1.07
C VAL A 159 14.27 15.01 -0.68
N THR A 160 14.93 16.16 -0.54
CA THR A 160 16.21 16.26 0.17
C THR A 160 15.99 15.69 1.57
N GLY A 161 16.67 14.59 1.87
CA GLY A 161 16.90 14.16 3.25
C GLY A 161 17.91 15.09 3.93
#